data_AF-A0A2M7PK43-F1
#
_entry.id   AF-A0A2M7PK43-F1
#
_cell.length_a   1.000
_cell.length_b   1.000
_cell.length_c   1.000
_cell.angle_alpha   90.00
_cell.angle_beta   90.00
_cell.angle_gamma   90.00
#
_symmetry.space_group_name_H-M   'P 1'
#
loop_
_entity.id
_entity.type
_entity.pdbx_description
1 polymer ?
#
loop_
_entity_poly.entity_id
_entity_poly.type
_entity_poly.pdbx_seq_one_letter_code
_entity_poly.pdbx_strand_id
1 'polypeptide(L)'
;VSTMGNLDAGEVFSGYLALLLFSSMMIGIGLFTSSIGNNQIVSYLLALFIGIFFQIIFGMLGQSLPGIPGHVLDYLSTSTHFESMTRGVLDTRDILFFAGISFLMLVFSESMLIRKRFA
;
A
#
# COMPACT_ATOMS: atom_id res chain seq x y z
N VAL A 1 3.11 0.43 -29.04
CA VAL A 1 2.99 -1.04 -29.06
C VAL A 1 1.55 -1.41 -28.72
N SER A 2 0.67 -1.34 -29.72
CA SER A 2 -0.79 -1.55 -29.57
C SER A 2 -1.33 -2.46 -30.68
N THR A 3 -0.44 -3.27 -31.27
CA THR A 3 -0.72 -4.06 -32.49
C THR A 3 -0.54 -5.57 -32.24
N MET A 4 -0.64 -6.03 -30.99
CA MET A 4 -0.70 -7.47 -30.69
C MET A 4 -1.71 -7.71 -29.56
N GLY A 5 -2.88 -8.24 -29.92
CA GLY A 5 -3.95 -8.59 -28.98
C GLY A 5 -4.87 -7.42 -28.65
N ASN A 6 -6.15 -7.73 -28.47
CA ASN A 6 -7.19 -6.79 -28.02
C ASN A 6 -6.83 -6.29 -26.62
N LEU A 7 -5.95 -5.27 -26.54
CA LEU A 7 -5.55 -4.66 -25.28
C LEU A 7 -6.80 -4.02 -24.68
N ASP A 8 -7.34 -4.65 -23.64
CA ASP A 8 -8.57 -4.19 -23.05
C ASP A 8 -8.28 -2.86 -22.36
N ALA A 9 -8.87 -1.78 -22.87
CA ALA A 9 -8.66 -0.44 -22.34
C ALA A 9 -9.03 -0.36 -20.84
N GLY A 10 -9.94 -1.24 -20.39
CA GLY A 10 -10.29 -1.40 -18.98
C GLY A 10 -9.11 -1.87 -18.11
N GLU A 11 -8.33 -2.84 -18.58
CA GLU A 11 -7.18 -3.39 -17.87
C GLU A 11 -6.04 -2.37 -17.75
N VAL A 12 -5.82 -1.59 -18.83
CA VAL A 12 -4.82 -0.51 -18.82
C VAL A 12 -5.21 0.59 -17.81
N PHE A 13 -6.47 1.02 -17.84
CA PHE A 13 -6.96 2.05 -16.92
C PHE A 13 -6.90 1.58 -15.46
N SER A 14 -7.32 0.34 -15.19
CA SER A 14 -7.28 -0.22 -13.84
C SER A 14 -5.86 -0.38 -13.31
N GLY A 15 -4.90 -0.76 -14.17
CA GLY A 15 -3.48 -0.83 -13.81
C GLY A 15 -2.90 0.54 -13.42
N TYR A 16 -3.21 1.60 -14.18
CA TYR A 16 -2.79 2.96 -13.80
C TYR A 16 -3.44 3.44 -12.50
N LEU A 17 -4.73 3.13 -12.30
CA LEU A 17 -5.44 3.47 -11.07
C LEU A 17 -4.84 2.74 -9.85
N ALA A 18 -4.50 1.45 -10.00
CA ALA A 18 -3.84 0.65 -8.98
C ALA A 18 -2.47 1.25 -8.60
N LEU A 19 -1.67 1.63 -9.60
CA LEU A 19 -0.37 2.27 -9.38
C LEU A 19 -0.49 3.62 -8.65
N LEU A 20 -1.50 4.42 -8.97
CA LEU A 20 -1.75 5.70 -8.31
C LEU A 20 -2.10 5.48 -6.83
N LEU A 21 -3.03 4.57 -6.55
CA LEU A 21 -3.46 4.25 -5.20
C LEU A 21 -2.33 3.64 -4.35
N PHE A 22 -1.56 2.72 -4.93
CA PHE A 22 -0.38 2.14 -4.31
C PHE A 22 0.67 3.21 -3.97
N SER A 23 0.95 4.12 -4.91
CA SER A 23 1.88 5.22 -4.70
C SER A 23 1.41 6.16 -3.58
N SER A 24 0.12 6.48 -3.52
CA SER A 24 -0.47 7.29 -2.44
C SER A 24 -0.30 6.65 -1.06
N MET A 25 -0.48 5.34 -0.96
CA MET A 25 -0.23 4.58 0.27
C MET A 25 1.24 4.67 0.70
N MET A 26 2.18 4.43 -0.22
CA MET A 26 3.62 4.51 0.07
C MET A 26 4.06 5.92 0.48
N ILE A 27 3.53 6.96 -0.18
CA ILE A 27 3.79 8.36 0.18
C ILE A 27 3.29 8.65 1.61
N GLY A 28 2.08 8.19 1.96
CA GLY A 28 1.54 8.33 3.30
C GLY A 28 2.42 7.69 4.37
N ILE A 29 2.90 6.46 4.13
CA ILE A 29 3.82 5.74 5.03
C ILE A 29 5.16 6.49 5.19
N GLY A 30 5.70 7.01 4.10
CA GLY A 30 6.91 7.83 4.11
C GLY A 30 6.74 9.12 4.94
N LEU A 31 5.63 9.83 4.76
CA LEU A 31 5.29 11.03 5.51
C LEU A 31 5.14 10.75 7.01
N PHE A 32 4.41 9.68 7.36
CA PHE A 32 4.26 9.27 8.75
C PHE A 32 5.62 8.96 9.38
N THR A 33 6.44 8.16 8.70
CA THR A 33 7.74 7.76 9.23
C THR A 33 8.69 8.96 9.40
N SER A 34 8.71 9.86 8.42
CA SER A 34 9.46 11.12 8.51
C SER A 34 8.96 12.04 9.63
N SER A 35 7.68 11.98 9.97
CA SER A 35 7.13 12.77 11.08
C SER A 35 7.61 12.29 12.45
N ILE A 36 7.96 11.02 12.59
CA ILE A 36 8.45 10.44 13.85
C ILE A 36 9.96 10.59 13.99
N GLY A 37 10.72 10.29 12.94
CA GLY A 37 12.17 10.25 13.00
C GLY A 37 12.83 11.63 13.13
N ASN A 38 13.89 11.71 13.94
CA ASN A 38 14.77 12.88 13.99
C ASN A 38 15.91 12.80 12.96
N ASN A 39 16.18 11.60 12.43
CA ASN A 39 17.22 11.37 11.43
C ASN A 39 16.58 10.94 10.10
N GLN A 40 16.91 11.65 9.02
CA GLN A 40 16.37 11.42 7.68
C GLN A 40 16.69 10.01 7.16
N ILE A 41 17.89 9.49 7.43
CA ILE A 41 18.33 8.16 6.98
C ILE A 41 17.50 7.07 7.68
N VAL A 42 17.33 7.19 9.01
CA VAL A 42 16.55 6.23 9.80
C VAL A 42 15.09 6.25 9.36
N SER A 43 14.54 7.44 9.10
CA SER A 43 13.16 7.60 8.63
C SER A 43 12.95 6.94 7.26
N TYR A 44 13.89 7.12 6.34
CA TYR A 44 13.85 6.47 5.03
C TYR A 44 13.89 4.94 5.16
N LEU A 45 14.83 4.40 5.95
CA LEU A 45 14.96 2.95 6.14
C LEU A 45 13.70 2.34 6.78
N LEU A 46 13.06 3.06 7.70
CA LEU A 46 11.87 2.58 8.38
C LEU A 46 10.64 2.62 7.45
N ALA A 47 10.54 3.63 6.56
CA ALA A 47 9.52 3.66 5.52
C ALA A 47 9.70 2.50 4.51
N LEU A 48 10.95 2.25 4.09
CA LEU A 48 11.28 1.12 3.21
C LEU A 48 10.95 -0.21 3.88
N PHE A 49 11.30 -0.38 5.15
CA PHE A 49 10.98 -1.57 5.93
C PHE A 49 9.47 -1.83 5.98
N ILE A 50 8.67 -0.82 6.30
CA ILE A 50 7.20 -0.93 6.29
C ILE A 50 6.69 -1.28 4.88
N GLY A 51 7.23 -0.65 3.83
CA GLY A 51 6.87 -0.94 2.45
C GLY A 51 7.14 -2.41 2.06
N ILE A 52 8.29 -2.96 2.43
CA ILE A 52 8.61 -4.39 2.21
C ILE A 52 7.64 -5.31 2.94
N PHE A 53 7.22 -4.93 4.15
CA PHE A 53 6.24 -5.72 4.91
C PHE A 53 4.92 -5.84 4.15
N PHE A 54 4.40 -4.71 3.67
CA PHE A 54 3.16 -4.67 2.88
C PHE A 54 3.27 -5.39 1.54
N GLN A 55 4.42 -5.29 0.86
CA GLN A 55 4.57 -5.80 -0.50
C GLN A 55 4.94 -7.29 -0.56
N ILE A 56 5.78 -7.77 0.36
CA ILE A 56 6.43 -9.08 0.25
C ILE A 56 6.09 -9.97 1.45
N ILE A 57 6.33 -9.47 2.66
CA ILE A 57 6.32 -10.34 3.85
C ILE A 57 4.91 -10.79 4.20
N PHE A 58 3.90 -9.92 4.11
CA PHE A 58 2.52 -10.32 4.39
C PHE A 58 2.00 -11.40 3.45
N GLY A 59 2.28 -11.30 2.15
CA GLY A 59 1.94 -12.36 1.19
C GLY A 59 2.66 -13.67 1.50
N MET A 60 3.96 -13.64 1.79
CA MET A 60 4.72 -14.85 2.14
C MET A 60 4.21 -15.53 3.42
N LEU A 61 3.88 -14.74 4.44
CA LEU A 61 3.35 -15.26 5.70
C LEU A 61 1.92 -15.78 5.55
N GLY A 62 1.08 -15.11 4.74
CA GLY A 62 -0.29 -15.53 4.44
C GLY A 62 -0.35 -16.92 3.80
N GLN A 63 0.58 -17.23 2.89
CA GLN A 63 0.68 -18.54 2.24
C GLN A 63 1.30 -19.62 3.14
N SER A 64 2.11 -19.23 4.13
CA SER A 64 2.84 -20.16 5.01
C SER A 64 2.03 -20.58 6.25
N LEU A 65 1.04 -19.79 6.65
CA LEU A 65 0.25 -20.02 7.87
C LEU A 65 -1.14 -20.59 7.54
N PRO A 66 -1.51 -21.77 8.09
CA PRO A 66 -2.86 -22.30 7.92
C PRO A 66 -3.90 -21.60 8.81
N GLY A 67 -5.11 -21.41 8.28
CA GLY A 67 -6.29 -20.93 9.00
C GLY A 67 -6.54 -19.42 8.94
N ILE A 68 -7.36 -18.92 9.87
CA ILE A 68 -7.75 -17.51 9.99
C ILE A 68 -6.54 -16.53 9.94
N PRO A 69 -5.42 -16.76 10.67
CA PRO A 69 -4.30 -15.83 10.62
C PRO A 69 -3.63 -15.74 9.24
N GLY A 70 -3.61 -16.82 8.47
CA GLY A 70 -3.11 -16.81 7.09
C GLY A 70 -3.95 -15.91 6.18
N HIS A 71 -5.28 -16.04 6.25
CA HIS A 71 -6.20 -15.21 5.46
C HIS A 71 -6.11 -13.71 5.79
N VAL A 72 -5.93 -13.36 7.07
CA VAL A 72 -5.79 -11.95 7.47
C VAL A 72 -4.48 -11.36 6.92
N LEU A 73 -3.39 -12.12 6.97
CA LEU A 73 -2.10 -11.67 6.45
C LEU A 73 -2.09 -11.58 4.92
N ASP A 74 -2.75 -12.52 4.24
CA ASP A 74 -2.90 -12.49 2.79
C ASP A 74 -3.75 -11.28 2.33
N TYR A 75 -4.77 -10.91 3.10
CA TYR A 75 -5.55 -9.68 2.89
C TYR A 75 -4.76 -8.39 3.19
N LEU A 76 -3.82 -8.43 4.14
CA LEU A 76 -2.92 -7.29 4.38
C LEU A 76 -1.83 -7.16 3.29
N SER A 77 -1.66 -8.19 2.46
CA SER A 77 -0.68 -8.16 1.38
C SER A 77 -1.14 -7.23 0.27
N THR A 78 -0.32 -6.25 -0.05
CA THR A 78 -0.60 -5.31 -1.14
C THR A 78 -0.52 -5.97 -2.52
N SER A 79 0.29 -7.04 -2.64
CA SER A 79 0.47 -7.76 -3.90
C SER A 79 -0.82 -8.42 -4.41
N THR A 80 -1.65 -8.97 -3.52
CA THR A 80 -2.89 -9.68 -3.88
C THR A 80 -3.94 -8.72 -4.42
N HIS A 81 -4.10 -7.56 -3.77
CA HIS A 81 -4.95 -6.47 -4.23
C HIS A 81 -4.44 -5.86 -5.55
N PHE A 82 -3.12 -5.64 -5.66
CA PHE A 82 -2.53 -5.05 -6.86
C PHE A 82 -2.65 -5.96 -8.09
N GLU A 83 -2.44 -7.27 -7.94
CA GLU A 83 -2.59 -8.25 -9.03
C GLU A 83 -4.05 -8.41 -9.47
N SER A 84 -5.00 -8.30 -8.53
CA SER A 84 -6.43 -8.33 -8.83
C SER A 84 -6.86 -7.09 -9.65
N MET A 85 -6.41 -5.90 -9.26
CA MET A 85 -6.70 -4.67 -10.00
C MET A 85 -6.00 -4.60 -11.37
N THR A 86 -4.78 -5.14 -11.49
CA THR A 86 -4.03 -5.14 -12.75
C THR A 86 -4.71 -6.03 -13.81
N ARG A 87 -5.46 -7.05 -13.39
CA ARG A 87 -6.25 -7.93 -14.27
C ARG A 87 -7.57 -7.33 -14.77
N GLY A 88 -7.80 -6.03 -14.58
CA GLY A 88 -9.04 -5.35 -15.00
C GLY A 88 -10.21 -5.46 -14.02
N VAL A 89 -10.03 -6.14 -12.88
CA VAL A 89 -11.08 -6.30 -11.87
C VAL A 89 -10.95 -5.19 -10.84
N LEU A 90 -11.71 -4.12 -11.02
CA LEU A 90 -11.81 -3.04 -10.04
C LEU A 90 -12.86 -3.39 -8.97
N ASP A 91 -12.44 -4.05 -7.90
CA ASP A 91 -13.27 -4.21 -6.71
C ASP A 91 -13.18 -2.96 -5.81
N THR A 92 -14.30 -2.57 -5.21
CA THR A 92 -14.33 -1.47 -4.23
C THR A 92 -13.50 -1.81 -3.00
N ARG A 93 -13.35 -3.11 -2.68
CA ARG A 93 -12.52 -3.59 -1.57
C ARG A 93 -11.05 -3.22 -1.72
N ASP A 94 -10.50 -3.34 -2.92
CA ASP A 94 -9.09 -3.04 -3.20
C ASP A 94 -8.84 -1.53 -3.11
N ILE A 95 -9.75 -0.75 -3.70
CA ILE A 95 -9.69 0.72 -3.67
C ILE A 95 -9.78 1.23 -2.24
N LEU A 96 -10.74 0.72 -1.44
CA LEU A 96 -10.90 1.09 -0.04
C LEU A 96 -9.72 0.65 0.83
N PHE A 97 -9.08 -0.47 0.52
CA PHE A 97 -7.88 -0.91 1.21
C PHE A 97 -6.73 0.12 1.03
N PHE A 98 -6.39 0.45 -0.22
CA PHE A 98 -5.34 1.42 -0.50
C PHE A 98 -5.65 2.83 0.02
N ALA A 99 -6.86 3.31 -0.26
CA ALA A 99 -7.29 4.63 0.18
C ALA A 99 -7.37 4.71 1.71
N GLY A 100 -7.85 3.65 2.36
CA GLY A 100 -7.95 3.55 3.81
C GLY A 100 -6.59 3.58 4.50
N ILE A 101 -5.62 2.80 4.02
CA ILE A 101 -4.25 2.83 4.57
C ILE A 101 -3.59 4.19 4.32
N SER A 102 -3.73 4.74 3.10
CA SER A 102 -3.19 6.07 2.78
C SER A 102 -3.77 7.15 3.70
N PHE A 103 -5.08 7.17 3.91
CA PHE A 103 -5.76 8.10 4.81
C PHE A 103 -5.30 7.92 6.28
N LEU A 104 -5.24 6.68 6.76
CA LEU A 104 -4.80 6.38 8.14
C LEU A 104 -3.38 6.90 8.38
N MET A 105 -2.46 6.68 7.44
CA MET A 105 -1.08 7.14 7.55
C MET A 105 -0.96 8.67 7.53
N LEU A 106 -1.79 9.37 6.75
CA LEU A 106 -1.86 10.83 6.77
C LEU A 106 -2.37 11.36 8.11
N VAL A 107 -3.44 10.78 8.65
CA VAL A 107 -3.97 11.16 9.98
C VAL A 107 -2.93 10.93 11.08
N PHE A 108 -2.19 9.83 11.02
CA PHE A 108 -1.11 9.56 11.96
C PHE A 108 0.05 10.55 11.81
N SER A 109 0.42 10.91 10.57
CA SER A 109 1.44 11.93 10.31
C SER A 109 1.02 13.29 10.90
N GLU A 110 -0.22 13.72 10.64
CA GLU A 110 -0.79 14.94 11.19
C GLU A 110 -0.78 14.93 12.72
N SER A 111 -1.25 13.85 13.35
CA SER A 111 -1.30 13.70 14.80
C SER A 111 0.09 13.81 15.45
N MET A 112 1.11 13.24 14.81
CA MET A 112 2.49 13.33 15.28
C MET A 112 3.08 14.73 15.12
N LEU A 113 2.77 15.43 14.03
CA LEU A 113 3.18 16.81 13.82
C LEU A 113 2.51 17.74 14.84
N ILE A 114 1.21 17.56 15.08
CA ILE A 114 0.46 18.29 16.12
C ILE A 114 1.10 18.06 17.48
N ARG A 115 1.42 16.81 17.84
CA ARG A 115 2.05 16.48 19.12
C ARG A 115 3.42 17.16 19.28
N LYS A 116 4.21 17.25 18.21
CA LYS A 116 5.51 17.98 18.23
C LYS A 116 5.34 19.49 18.33
N ARG A 117 4.22 20.05 17.86
CA ARG A 117 3.93 21.49 17.95
C ARG A 117 3.53 21.93 19.36
N PHE A 118 2.86 21.05 20.11
CA PHE A 118 2.33 21.34 21.45
C PHE A 118 3.21 20.81 22.61
N ALA A 119 4.36 20.20 22.30
CA ALA A 119 5.38 19.76 23.27
C ALA A 119 6.55 20.75 23.28
#